data_AF-A0A087B6B1-F1
#
_entry.id   AF-A0A087B6B1-F1
#
_cell.length_a   1.000
_cell.length_b   1.000
_cell.length_c   1.000
_cell.angle_alpha   90.00
_cell.angle_beta   90.00
_cell.angle_gamma   90.00
#
_symmetry.space_group_name_H-M   'P 1'
#
loop_
_entity.id
_entity.type
_entity.pdbx_description
1 polymer ?
#
loop_
_entity_poly.entity_id
_entity_poly.type
_entity_poly.pdbx_seq_one_letter_code
_entity_poly.pdbx_strand_id
1 'polypeptide(L)'
;MIVGYKNSDLVYELASQGKFMRPRGNSVSFDPMQLSLMEYMASTTYDFPPTPDMKDRFLPARLYERGWDHVAERFGMWLPGGEEDFQIMREPGGMERLSKKKMNAARWRLGATSKCLQEAGLIKCLRKADIHRGVPAKWLLMLGDDEENRAVEAWARRCIAHKLESDRKP
;
A
#
# COMPACT_ATOMS: atom_id res chain seq x y z
N MET A 1 25.57 0.57 -17.88
CA MET A 1 24.25 0.05 -17.45
C MET A 1 23.74 0.95 -16.36
N ILE A 2 22.67 1.71 -16.60
CA ILE A 2 21.94 2.35 -15.50
C ILE A 2 21.16 1.20 -14.86
N VAL A 3 21.61 0.73 -13.71
CA VAL A 3 20.84 -0.20 -12.89
C VAL A 3 19.62 0.60 -12.42
N GLY A 4 18.48 0.41 -13.08
CA GLY A 4 17.21 0.87 -12.54
C GLY A 4 16.89 -0.04 -11.36
N TYR A 5 17.05 0.47 -10.13
CA TYR A 5 16.63 -0.26 -8.95
C TYR A 5 15.11 -0.44 -9.02
N LYS A 6 14.65 -1.69 -9.03
CA LYS A 6 13.22 -1.95 -8.90
C LYS A 6 12.80 -1.56 -7.50
N ASN A 7 11.61 -0.98 -7.35
CA ASN A 7 11.07 -0.61 -6.05
C ASN A 7 11.13 -1.78 -5.04
N SER A 8 10.90 -3.01 -5.49
CA SER A 8 10.98 -4.21 -4.64
C SER A 8 12.39 -4.46 -4.09
N ASP A 9 13.45 -4.17 -4.86
CA ASP A 9 14.83 -4.33 -4.37
C ASP A 9 15.12 -3.35 -3.24
N LEU A 10 14.66 -2.09 -3.37
CA LEU A 10 14.78 -1.07 -2.33
C LEU A 10 14.01 -1.44 -1.06
N VAL A 11 12.89 -2.15 -1.17
CA VAL A 11 12.17 -2.70 -0.01
C VAL A 11 13.05 -3.70 0.75
N TYR A 12 13.76 -4.58 0.04
CA TYR A 12 14.66 -5.54 0.69
C TYR A 12 15.91 -4.88 1.26
N GLU A 13 16.42 -3.81 0.64
CA GLU A 13 17.48 -2.98 1.23
C GLU A 13 17.02 -2.37 2.56
N LEU A 14 15.82 -1.77 2.61
CA LEU A 14 15.23 -1.27 3.87
C LEU A 14 15.02 -2.39 4.89
N ALA A 15 14.64 -3.60 4.45
CA ALA A 15 14.52 -4.76 5.33
C ALA A 15 15.86 -5.13 5.97
N SER A 16 16.94 -5.16 5.18
CA SER A 16 18.30 -5.44 5.65
C SER A 16 18.80 -4.42 6.68
N GLN A 17 18.30 -3.19 6.61
CA GLN A 17 18.59 -2.11 7.57
C GLN A 17 17.72 -2.19 8.84
N GLY A 18 16.89 -3.23 8.97
CA GLY A 18 16.04 -3.45 10.14
C GLY A 18 14.79 -2.57 10.20
N LYS A 19 14.38 -1.93 9.10
CA LYS A 19 13.23 -1.00 9.07
C LYS A 19 11.88 -1.66 9.37
N PHE A 20 11.79 -2.99 9.26
CA PHE A 20 10.58 -3.77 9.59
C PHE A 20 10.68 -4.49 10.94
N MET A 21 11.66 -4.15 11.77
CA MET A 21 11.80 -4.69 13.12
C MET A 21 10.85 -3.95 14.08
N ARG A 22 10.14 -4.69 14.95
CA ARG A 22 9.24 -4.11 15.96
C ARG A 22 9.54 -4.60 17.37
N PRO A 23 9.38 -3.74 18.39
CA PRO A 23 9.36 -4.17 19.78
C PRO A 23 8.24 -5.18 20.03
N ARG A 24 8.56 -6.24 20.78
CA ARG A 24 7.62 -7.27 21.22
C ARG A 24 7.97 -7.66 22.67
N GLY A 25 7.39 -6.94 23.62
CA GLY A 25 7.79 -7.04 25.02
C GLY A 25 9.24 -6.59 25.19
N ASN A 26 10.10 -7.46 25.72
CA ASN A 26 11.51 -7.18 25.94
C ASN A 26 12.43 -7.53 24.76
N SER A 27 11.87 -7.99 23.64
CA SER A 27 12.64 -8.33 22.44
C SER A 27 12.22 -7.49 21.23
N VAL A 28 12.99 -7.58 20.15
CA VAL A 28 12.63 -7.01 18.86
C VAL A 28 12.47 -8.16 17.87
N SER A 29 11.36 -8.16 17.12
CA SER A 29 11.06 -9.20 16.13
C SER A 29 10.75 -8.59 14.77
N PHE A 30 11.11 -9.31 13.71
CA PHE A 30 10.76 -8.96 12.35
C PHE A 30 9.24 -9.03 12.11
N ASP A 31 8.67 -8.03 11.45
CA ASP A 31 7.25 -7.97 11.10
C ASP A 31 7.02 -8.34 9.63
N PRO A 32 6.64 -9.60 9.34
CA PRO A 32 6.43 -10.05 7.95
C PRO A 32 5.24 -9.38 7.28
N MET A 33 4.25 -8.87 8.03
CA MET A 33 3.09 -8.20 7.45
C MET A 33 3.47 -6.82 6.89
N GLN A 34 4.35 -6.10 7.58
CA GLN A 34 4.90 -4.85 7.05
C GLN A 34 5.72 -5.08 5.79
N LEU A 35 6.62 -6.07 5.79
CA LEU A 35 7.40 -6.40 4.59
C LEU A 35 6.48 -6.77 3.43
N SER A 36 5.53 -7.67 3.65
CA SER A 36 4.62 -8.14 2.61
C SER A 36 3.79 -7.00 2.02
N LEU A 37 3.24 -6.12 2.87
CA LEU A 37 2.49 -4.95 2.41
C LEU A 37 3.38 -4.00 1.61
N MET A 38 4.59 -3.71 2.09
CA MET A 38 5.52 -2.81 1.41
C MET A 38 5.98 -3.35 0.06
N GLU A 39 6.34 -4.63 0.01
CA GLU A 39 6.73 -5.34 -1.22
C GLU A 39 5.60 -5.34 -2.23
N TYR A 40 4.36 -5.65 -1.81
CA TYR A 40 3.21 -5.64 -2.70
C TYR A 40 2.93 -4.24 -3.28
N MET A 41 3.03 -3.19 -2.46
CA MET A 41 2.89 -1.82 -2.97
C MET A 41 4.03 -1.46 -3.92
N ALA A 42 5.27 -1.88 -3.62
CA ALA A 42 6.43 -1.63 -4.45
C ALA A 42 6.34 -2.32 -5.82
N SER A 43 5.95 -3.59 -5.85
CA SER A 43 5.82 -4.38 -7.08
C SER A 43 4.63 -3.98 -7.96
N THR A 44 3.69 -3.19 -7.43
CA THR A 44 2.50 -2.72 -8.15
C THR A 44 2.52 -1.24 -8.50
N THR A 45 3.63 -0.54 -8.26
CA THR A 45 3.82 0.89 -8.58
C THR A 45 4.97 1.10 -9.55
N TYR A 46 4.92 2.19 -10.33
CA TYR A 46 6.00 2.51 -11.25
C TYR A 46 7.29 2.89 -10.51
N ASP A 47 8.43 2.52 -11.08
CA ASP A 47 9.75 2.86 -10.54
C ASP A 47 10.09 4.35 -10.69
N PHE A 48 11.08 4.80 -9.93
CA PHE A 48 11.70 6.12 -10.05
C PHE A 48 13.16 5.94 -10.52
N PRO A 49 13.70 6.83 -11.40
CA PRO A 49 13.10 8.03 -11.98
C PRO A 49 12.01 7.73 -13.04
N PRO A 50 11.04 8.65 -13.24
CA PRO A 50 9.99 8.44 -14.25
C PRO A 50 10.56 8.40 -15.66
N THR A 51 10.11 7.43 -16.45
CA THR A 51 10.44 7.31 -17.87
C THR A 51 9.81 8.44 -18.70
N PRO A 52 10.25 8.67 -19.95
CA PRO A 52 9.58 9.62 -20.84
C PRO A 52 8.07 9.37 -20.99
N ASP A 53 7.65 8.12 -21.20
CA ASP A 53 6.21 7.77 -21.28
C ASP A 53 5.45 8.13 -20.00
N MET A 54 6.05 7.88 -18.82
CA MET A 54 5.45 8.28 -17.56
C MET A 54 5.31 9.79 -17.45
N LYS A 55 6.29 10.55 -17.96
CA LYS A 55 6.23 12.01 -17.95
C LYS A 55 5.12 12.54 -18.85
N ASP A 56 5.04 12.02 -20.08
CA ASP A 56 4.05 12.43 -21.06
C ASP A 56 2.62 12.13 -20.60
N ARG A 57 2.43 11.02 -19.89
CA ARG A 57 1.12 10.55 -19.39
C ARG A 57 0.83 10.93 -17.94
N PHE A 58 1.70 11.71 -17.30
CA PHE A 58 1.59 12.09 -15.89
C PHE A 58 1.37 10.89 -14.96
N LEU A 59 2.13 9.81 -15.16
CA LEU A 59 2.07 8.60 -14.33
C LEU A 59 2.96 8.76 -13.08
N PRO A 60 2.39 8.63 -11.87
CA PRO A 60 3.14 8.82 -10.65
C PRO A 60 4.04 7.60 -10.35
N ALA A 61 5.32 7.87 -10.10
CA ALA A 61 6.26 6.88 -9.57
C ALA A 61 5.97 6.61 -8.08
N ARG A 62 6.13 5.35 -7.64
CA ARG A 62 6.03 4.93 -6.23
C ARG A 62 4.74 5.32 -5.51
N LEU A 63 3.64 5.54 -6.24
CA LEU A 63 2.35 5.93 -5.67
C LEU A 63 1.34 4.78 -5.75
N TYR A 64 1.01 4.21 -4.59
CA TYR A 64 -0.02 3.19 -4.47
C TYR A 64 -1.41 3.80 -4.30
N GLU A 65 -2.36 3.37 -5.14
CA GLU A 65 -3.70 3.98 -5.23
C GLU A 65 -4.85 2.96 -5.31
N ARG A 66 -4.61 1.66 -5.02
CA ARG A 66 -5.65 0.61 -5.21
C ARG A 66 -6.50 0.30 -3.98
N GLY A 67 -6.13 0.84 -2.81
CA GLY A 67 -6.86 0.63 -1.55
C GLY A 67 -6.59 -0.72 -0.88
N TRP A 68 -7.17 -0.91 0.31
CA TRP A 68 -6.92 -2.09 1.16
C TRP A 68 -7.70 -3.32 0.76
N ASP A 69 -8.89 -3.16 0.17
CA ASP A 69 -9.69 -4.29 -0.32
C ASP A 69 -8.91 -5.07 -1.38
N HIS A 70 -8.23 -4.34 -2.27
CA HIS A 70 -7.40 -4.94 -3.30
C HIS A 70 -6.22 -5.74 -2.71
N VAL A 71 -5.58 -5.26 -1.63
CA VAL A 71 -4.53 -6.02 -0.93
C VAL A 71 -5.13 -7.25 -0.23
N ALA A 72 -6.26 -7.07 0.46
CA ALA A 72 -6.93 -8.14 1.18
C ALA A 72 -7.35 -9.30 0.26
N GLU A 73 -7.82 -8.98 -0.94
CA GLU A 73 -8.11 -9.94 -2.01
C GLU A 73 -6.85 -10.70 -2.44
N ARG A 74 -5.76 -9.98 -2.75
CA ARG A 74 -4.51 -10.59 -3.22
C ARG A 74 -3.81 -11.43 -2.18
N PHE A 75 -3.95 -11.06 -0.90
CA PHE A 75 -3.37 -11.81 0.22
C PHE A 75 -4.31 -12.92 0.75
N GLY A 76 -5.50 -13.10 0.14
CA GLY A 76 -6.47 -14.09 0.59
C GLY A 76 -7.00 -13.84 2.01
N MET A 77 -6.87 -12.62 2.53
CA MET A 77 -7.26 -12.27 3.91
C MET A 77 -8.77 -12.30 4.13
N TRP A 78 -9.54 -12.29 3.04
CA TRP A 78 -11.00 -12.40 3.06
C TRP A 78 -11.49 -13.85 3.11
N LEU A 79 -10.60 -14.83 2.87
CA LEU A 79 -10.99 -16.23 2.77
C LEU A 79 -11.47 -16.78 4.13
N PRO A 80 -12.55 -17.60 4.12
CA PRO A 80 -12.92 -18.43 5.26
C PRO A 80 -11.77 -19.34 5.69
N GLY A 81 -11.65 -19.57 7.00
CA GLY A 81 -10.67 -20.50 7.56
C GLY A 81 -11.07 -20.95 8.96
N GLY A 82 -11.07 -22.26 9.18
CA GLY A 82 -11.40 -22.89 10.45
C GLY A 82 -12.90 -23.20 10.61
N GLU A 83 -13.21 -23.99 11.64
CA GLU A 83 -14.55 -24.54 11.86
C GLU A 83 -15.63 -23.47 12.10
N GLU A 84 -15.32 -22.39 12.84
CA GLU A 84 -16.28 -21.31 13.11
C GLU A 84 -16.78 -20.64 11.83
N ASP A 85 -15.88 -20.38 10.88
CA ASP A 85 -16.25 -19.78 9.59
C ASP A 85 -17.15 -20.72 8.78
N PHE A 86 -16.85 -22.02 8.78
CA PHE A 86 -17.68 -23.02 8.10
C PHE A 86 -19.06 -23.16 8.74
N GLN A 87 -19.17 -23.02 10.07
CA GLN A 87 -20.45 -22.97 10.75
C GLN A 87 -21.27 -21.75 10.32
N ILE A 88 -20.66 -20.56 10.29
CA ILE A 88 -21.31 -19.34 9.80
C ILE A 88 -21.79 -19.53 8.36
N MET A 89 -20.99 -20.12 7.47
CA MET A 89 -21.36 -20.35 6.07
C MET A 89 -22.59 -21.26 5.89
N ARG A 90 -22.88 -22.15 6.83
CA ARG A 90 -24.05 -23.04 6.79
C ARG A 90 -25.35 -22.34 7.17
N GLU A 91 -25.27 -21.17 7.80
CA GLU A 91 -26.45 -20.36 8.14
C GLU A 91 -26.99 -19.63 6.90
N PRO A 92 -28.32 -19.40 6.79
CA PRO A 92 -28.88 -18.53 5.76
C PRO A 92 -28.24 -17.14 5.78
N GLY A 93 -27.73 -16.68 4.62
CA GLY A 93 -27.00 -15.40 4.51
C GLY A 93 -25.59 -15.41 5.16
N GLY A 94 -25.12 -16.57 5.61
CA GLY A 94 -23.86 -16.75 6.30
C GLY A 94 -22.63 -16.34 5.50
N MET A 95 -22.60 -16.70 4.21
CA MET A 95 -21.48 -16.36 3.33
C MET A 95 -21.29 -14.84 3.18
N GLU A 96 -22.36 -14.07 2.94
CA GLU A 96 -22.27 -12.61 2.83
C GLU A 96 -21.80 -11.96 4.15
N ARG A 97 -22.37 -12.40 5.28
CA ARG A 97 -21.97 -11.95 6.62
C ARG A 97 -20.49 -12.23 6.88
N LEU A 98 -20.03 -13.44 6.57
CA LEU A 98 -18.64 -13.83 6.76
C LEU A 98 -17.70 -13.00 5.88
N SER A 99 -18.04 -12.81 4.60
CA SER A 99 -17.27 -11.98 3.68
C SER A 99 -17.10 -10.56 4.21
N LYS A 100 -18.19 -9.95 4.71
CA LYS A 100 -18.17 -8.62 5.32
C LYS A 100 -17.29 -8.59 6.58
N LYS A 101 -17.44 -9.58 7.48
CA LYS A 101 -16.64 -9.72 8.71
C LYS A 101 -15.14 -9.80 8.37
N LYS A 102 -14.76 -10.69 7.45
CA LYS A 102 -13.38 -10.93 7.04
C LYS A 102 -12.76 -9.74 6.33
N MET A 103 -13.49 -9.12 5.40
CA MET A 103 -13.00 -7.93 4.69
C MET A 103 -12.79 -6.75 5.66
N ASN A 104 -13.70 -6.54 6.62
CA ASN A 104 -13.53 -5.51 7.63
C ASN A 104 -12.32 -5.77 8.53
N ALA A 105 -12.10 -7.01 8.97
CA ALA A 105 -10.93 -7.40 9.74
C ALA A 105 -9.63 -7.20 8.94
N ALA A 106 -9.64 -7.52 7.64
CA ALA A 106 -8.50 -7.30 6.75
C ALA A 106 -8.18 -5.81 6.57
N ARG A 107 -9.20 -4.97 6.30
CA ARG A 107 -9.07 -3.51 6.24
C ARG A 107 -8.47 -2.93 7.52
N TRP A 108 -8.95 -3.38 8.68
CA TRP A 108 -8.43 -2.93 9.96
C TRP A 108 -6.96 -3.30 10.15
N ARG A 109 -6.59 -4.56 9.85
CA ARG A 109 -5.21 -5.03 9.97
C ARG A 109 -4.28 -4.27 9.02
N LEU A 110 -4.64 -4.15 7.74
CA LEU A 110 -3.86 -3.41 6.73
C LEU A 110 -3.76 -1.92 7.07
N GLY A 111 -4.85 -1.32 7.56
CA GLY A 111 -4.85 0.06 8.05
C GLY A 111 -3.88 0.26 9.22
N ALA A 112 -3.89 -0.63 10.21
CA ALA A 112 -2.96 -0.58 11.34
C ALA A 112 -1.50 -0.77 10.88
N THR A 113 -1.24 -1.74 9.99
CA THR A 113 0.10 -1.94 9.40
C THR A 113 0.57 -0.69 8.66
N SER A 114 -0.29 -0.08 7.84
CA SER A 114 0.05 1.15 7.10
C SER A 114 0.36 2.32 8.03
N LYS A 115 -0.35 2.45 9.15
CA LYS A 115 -0.10 3.50 10.14
C LYS A 115 1.31 3.38 10.70
N CYS A 116 1.74 2.17 11.02
CA CYS A 116 3.08 1.95 11.54
C CYS A 116 4.17 2.15 10.48
N LEU A 117 3.93 1.73 9.22
CA LEU A 117 4.82 2.07 8.11
C LEU A 117 4.96 3.59 7.94
N GLN A 118 3.86 4.32 8.11
CA GLN A 118 3.84 5.78 8.04
C GLN A 118 4.61 6.41 9.20
N GLU A 119 4.41 5.92 10.43
CA GLU A 119 5.15 6.36 11.63
C GLU A 119 6.66 6.08 11.50
N ALA A 120 7.04 4.98 10.84
CA ALA A 120 8.43 4.64 10.52
C ALA A 120 9.01 5.45 9.36
N GLY A 121 8.23 6.33 8.72
CA GLY A 121 8.65 7.14 7.59
C GLY A 121 8.79 6.39 6.26
N LEU A 122 8.30 5.15 6.18
CA LEU A 122 8.42 4.29 5.00
C LEU A 122 7.34 4.56 3.95
N ILE A 123 6.19 5.12 4.35
CA ILE A 123 5.15 5.59 3.44
C ILE A 123 4.61 6.95 3.86
N LYS A 124 4.07 7.70 2.90
CA LYS A 124 3.43 9.00 3.14
C LYS A 124 2.06 9.09 2.47
N CYS A 125 1.03 9.43 3.24
CA CYS A 125 -0.31 9.68 2.69
C CYS A 125 -0.33 11.04 1.97
N LEU A 126 -0.44 11.06 0.64
CA LEU A 126 -0.55 12.30 -0.14
C LEU A 126 -2.00 12.77 -0.28
N ARG A 127 -2.96 11.83 -0.25
CA ARG A 127 -4.38 12.11 -0.28
C ARG A 127 -5.12 11.05 0.53
N LYS A 128 -5.97 11.50 1.46
CA LYS A 128 -6.84 10.61 2.25
C LYS A 128 -7.88 9.95 1.36
N ALA A 129 -8.35 8.79 1.78
CA ALA A 129 -9.47 8.13 1.13
C ALA A 129 -10.73 9.00 1.24
N ASP A 130 -11.56 8.95 0.21
CA ASP A 130 -12.92 9.49 0.22
C ASP A 130 -13.88 8.31 0.25
N ILE A 131 -14.39 8.02 1.44
CA ILE A 131 -15.27 6.87 1.68
C ILE A 131 -16.60 7.05 0.92
N HIS A 132 -17.11 8.28 0.83
CA HIS A 132 -18.39 8.55 0.17
C HIS A 132 -18.31 8.33 -1.35
N ARG A 133 -17.16 8.66 -1.95
CA ARG A 133 -16.93 8.48 -3.39
C ARG A 133 -16.26 7.14 -3.74
N GLY A 134 -16.00 6.28 -2.76
CA GLY A 134 -15.28 5.03 -2.95
C GLY A 134 -13.85 5.22 -3.47
N VAL A 135 -13.23 6.39 -3.23
CA VAL A 135 -11.88 6.69 -3.72
C VAL A 135 -10.85 6.28 -2.65
N PRO A 136 -9.92 5.38 -2.97
CA PRO A 136 -8.89 4.96 -2.02
C PRO A 136 -7.90 6.08 -1.71
N ALA A 137 -7.18 5.92 -0.59
CA ALA A 137 -6.08 6.79 -0.24
C ALA A 137 -4.90 6.61 -1.22
N LYS A 138 -4.12 7.67 -1.40
CA LYS A 138 -2.89 7.68 -2.21
C LYS A 138 -1.67 7.65 -1.30
N TRP A 139 -0.92 6.54 -1.34
CA TRP A 139 0.24 6.29 -0.49
C TRP A 139 1.52 6.33 -1.31
N LEU A 140 2.40 7.28 -0.99
CA LEU A 140 3.73 7.39 -1.58
C LEU A 140 4.71 6.48 -0.84
N LEU A 141 5.49 5.68 -1.56
CA LEU A 141 6.54 4.85 -0.98
C LEU A 141 7.83 5.64 -0.84
N MET A 142 8.36 5.68 0.38
CA MET A 142 9.57 6.42 0.75
C MET A 142 10.75 5.44 0.78
N LEU A 143 11.17 5.03 -0.41
CA LEU A 143 12.14 3.94 -0.60
C LEU A 143 13.59 4.42 -0.66
N GLY A 144 13.80 5.68 -1.04
CA GLY A 144 15.12 6.26 -1.22
C GLY A 144 15.58 7.07 -0.01
N ASP A 145 16.62 7.86 -0.22
CA ASP A 145 17.06 8.89 0.72
C ASP A 145 16.12 10.11 0.72
N ASP A 146 16.42 11.10 1.58
CA ASP A 146 15.60 12.31 1.72
C ASP A 146 15.54 13.16 0.44
N GLU A 147 16.59 13.17 -0.39
CA GLU A 147 16.61 13.94 -1.63
C GLU A 147 15.76 13.26 -2.71
N GLU A 148 15.96 11.96 -2.92
CA GLU A 148 15.17 11.17 -3.85
C GLU A 148 13.69 11.18 -3.45
N ASN A 149 13.39 10.99 -2.16
CA ASN A 149 12.02 10.99 -1.66
C ASN A 149 11.33 12.35 -1.86
N ARG A 150 12.04 13.48 -1.72
CA ARG A 150 11.51 14.81 -2.07
C ARG A 150 11.21 14.92 -3.56
N ALA A 151 12.09 14.41 -4.43
CA ALA A 151 11.89 14.44 -5.87
C ALA A 151 10.70 13.55 -6.32
N VAL A 152 10.59 12.36 -5.74
CA VAL A 152 9.49 11.42 -5.92
C VAL A 152 8.17 12.06 -5.49
N GLU A 153 8.13 12.69 -4.32
CA GLU A 153 6.93 13.38 -3.83
C GLU A 153 6.52 14.53 -4.73
N ALA A 154 7.47 15.37 -5.15
CA ALA A 154 7.20 16.48 -6.06
C ALA A 154 6.60 15.98 -7.40
N TRP A 155 7.15 14.89 -7.95
CA TRP A 155 6.61 14.27 -9.16
C TRP A 155 5.20 13.72 -8.94
N ALA A 156 4.97 12.95 -7.88
CA ALA A 156 3.66 12.37 -7.57
C ALA A 156 2.60 13.47 -7.37
N ARG A 157 2.93 14.56 -6.67
CA ARG A 157 2.01 15.70 -6.48
C ARG A 157 1.65 16.38 -7.80
N ARG A 158 2.61 16.57 -8.72
CA ARG A 158 2.33 17.09 -10.06
C ARG A 158 1.36 16.19 -10.84
N CYS A 159 1.58 14.87 -10.80
CA CYS A 159 0.70 13.91 -11.46
C CYS A 159 -0.73 13.95 -10.89
N ILE A 160 -0.86 14.03 -9.55
CA ILE A 160 -2.15 14.13 -8.88
C ILE A 160 -2.88 15.43 -9.27
N ALA A 161 -2.18 16.57 -9.31
CA ALA A 161 -2.75 17.85 -9.69
C ALA A 161 -3.25 17.83 -11.14
N HIS A 162 -2.44 17.31 -12.08
CA HIS A 162 -2.80 17.19 -13.48
C HIS A 162 -4.07 16.34 -13.69
N LYS A 163 -4.18 15.22 -12.98
CA LYS A 163 -5.37 14.36 -13.04
C LYS A 163 -6.62 15.08 -12.52
N LEU A 164 -6.50 15.81 -11.41
CA LEU A 164 -7.61 16.59 -10.85
C LEU A 164 -8.08 17.72 -11.78
N GLU A 165 -7.16 18.35 -12.50
CA GLU A 165 -7.49 19.38 -13.50
C GLU A 165 -8.16 18.77 -14.73
N SER A 166 -7.70 17.59 -15.16
CA SER A 166 -8.28 16.85 -16.28
C SER A 166 -9.70 16.37 -15.97
N ASP A 167 -9.94 15.85 -14.76
CA ASP A 167 -11.25 15.40 -14.28
C ASP A 167 -12.27 16.56 -14.12
N ARG A 168 -11.83 17.82 -14.13
CA ARG A 168 -12.68 19.02 -14.02
C ARG A 168 -13.10 19.59 -15.37
N LYS A 169 -12.45 19.19 -16.47
CA LYS A 169 -12.83 19.65 -17.81
C LYS A 169 -14.01 18.80 -18.30
N PRO A 170 -15.13 19.42 -18.73
CA PRO A 170 -16.32 18.71 -19.18
C PRO A 170 -16.09 17.94 -20.49
#